data_AF-A0A524FFA7-F1
#
_entry.id   AF-A0A524FFA7-F1
#
_cell.length_a   1.000
_cell.length_b   1.000
_cell.length_c   1.000
_cell.angle_alpha   90.00
_cell.angle_beta   90.00
_cell.angle_gamma   90.00
#
_symmetry.space_group_name_H-M   'P 1'
#
loop_
_entity.id
_entity.type
_entity.pdbx_description
1 polymer ?
#
loop_
_entity_poly.entity_id
_entity_poly.type
_entity_poly.pdbx_seq_one_letter_code
_entity_poly.pdbx_strand_id
1 'polypeptide(L)' 'TCYKGERPACGKCFACELRLKGFKEAGLKDPLEYKSL' A
#
# COMPACT_ATOMS: atom_id res chain seq x y z
N THR A 1 -1.10 3.57 5.48
CA THR A 1 -1.60 2.68 6.55
C THR A 1 -0.86 1.36 6.46
N CYS A 2 0.27 1.23 7.15
CA CYS A 2 1.05 0.00 7.19
C CYS A 2 0.99 -0.54 8.62
N TYR A 3 0.50 -1.78 8.81
CA TYR A 3 0.45 -2.39 10.14
C TYR A 3 1.83 -2.69 10.73
N LYS A 4 2.87 -2.71 9.90
CA LYS A 4 4.25 -2.83 10.36
C LYS A 4 4.90 -1.49 10.72
N GLY A 5 4.18 -0.38 10.58
CA GLY A 5 4.70 0.97 10.87
C GLY A 5 5.85 1.43 9.95
N GLU A 6 6.12 0.70 8.87
CA GLU A 6 7.28 0.97 8.01
C GLU A 6 7.09 2.23 7.14
N ARG A 7 8.19 2.95 6.91
CA ARG A 7 8.31 4.05 5.94
C ARG A 7 9.59 3.86 5.11
N PRO A 8 9.52 3.61 3.79
CA PRO A 8 8.31 3.42 2.99
C PRO A 8 7.49 2.19 3.44
N ALA A 9 6.21 2.12 3.04
CA ALA A 9 5.31 1.07 3.53
C ALA A 9 5.74 -0.33 3.05
N CYS A 10 5.37 -1.37 3.79
CA CYS A 10 5.90 -2.70 3.56
C CYS A 10 5.37 -3.42 2.30
N GLY A 11 4.22 -2.99 1.77
CA GLY A 11 3.62 -3.55 0.54
C GLY A 11 2.95 -4.92 0.69
N LYS A 12 3.15 -5.62 1.81
CA LYS A 12 2.78 -7.03 1.99
C LYS A 12 1.93 -7.35 3.23
N CYS A 13 1.50 -6.33 3.96
CA CYS A 13 0.57 -6.53 5.07
C CYS A 13 -0.86 -6.26 4.61
N PHE A 14 -1.83 -6.84 5.31
CA PHE A 14 -3.25 -6.71 4.98
C PHE A 14 -3.70 -5.27 4.75
N ALA A 15 -3.22 -4.31 5.55
CA ALA A 15 -3.52 -2.90 5.37
C ALA A 15 -2.93 -2.29 4.08
N CYS A 16 -1.72 -2.71 3.68
CA CYS A 16 -1.12 -2.28 2.41
C CYS A 16 -1.86 -2.91 1.22
N GLU A 17 -2.20 -4.19 1.30
CA GLU A 17 -2.94 -4.89 0.23
C GLU A 17 -4.33 -4.29 0.02
N LEU A 18 -5.08 -4.05 1.10
CA LEU A 18 -6.40 -3.44 1.03
C LEU A 18 -6.34 -2.04 0.41
N ARG A 19 -5.33 -1.24 0.80
CA ARG A 19 -5.10 0.09 0.23
C ARG A 19 -4.80 -0.01 -1.26
N LEU A 20 -3.81 -0.82 -1.66
CA LEU A 20 -3.42 -1.00 -3.06
C LEU A 20 -4.60 -1.47 -3.92
N LYS A 21 -5.41 -2.40 -3.40
CA LYS A 21 -6.63 -2.86 -4.06
C LYS A 21 -7.62 -1.71 -4.28
N GLY A 22 -7.89 -0.91 -3.25
CA GLY A 22 -8.80 0.23 -3.38
C GLY A 22 -8.35 1.27 -4.42
N PHE A 23 -7.05 1.57 -4.49
CA PHE A 23 -6.51 2.42 -5.55
C PHE A 23 -6.67 1.79 -6.94
N LYS A 24 -6.35 0.50 -7.07
CA LYS A 24 -6.51 -0.25 -8.32
C LYS A 24 -7.97 -0.28 -8.81
N GLU A 25 -8.92 -0.51 -7.91
CA GLU A 25 -10.36 -0.52 -8.22
C GLU A 25 -10.88 0.86 -8.64
N ALA A 26 -10.32 1.93 -8.09
CA ALA A 26 -10.61 3.30 -8.50
C ALA A 26 -9.91 3.72 -9.82
N GLY A 27 -9.05 2.87 -10.41
CA GLY A 27 -8.24 3.22 -11.57
C GLY A 27 -7.16 4.27 -11.28
N LEU A 28 -6.80 4.45 -10.01
CA LEU A 28 -5.82 5.43 -9.55
C LEU A 28 -4.52 4.76 -9.11
N LYS A 29 -3.41 5.49 -9.19
CA LYS A 29 -2.12 5.05 -8.62
C LYS A 29 -2.03 5.53 -7.17
N ASP A 30 -1.64 4.63 -6.27
CA ASP A 30 -1.35 5.01 -4.88
C ASP A 30 -0.11 5.93 -4.85
N PRO A 31 -0.20 7.16 -4.29
CA PRO A 31 0.94 8.06 -4.20
C PRO A 31 1.97 7.64 -3.13
N LEU A 32 1.66 6.64 -2.30
CA LEU A 32 2.53 6.20 -1.22
C LEU A 32 3.65 5.28 -1.75
N GLU A 33 4.88 5.48 -1.28
CA GLU A 33 6.02 4.63 -1.62
C GLU A 33 6.05 3.32 -0.81
N TYR A 34 6.46 2.24 -1.46
CA TYR A 34 6.53 0.91 -0.88
C TYR A 34 7.95 0.34 -0.98
N LYS A 35 8.42 -0.34 0.08
CA LYS A 35 9.75 -0.99 0.12
C LYS A 35 9.90 -2.14 -0.87
N SER A 36 8.79 -2.80 -1.19
CA SER A 36 8.73 -3.96 -2.07
C SER A 36 7.65 -3.67 -3.10
N LEU A 37 8.03 -2.96 -4.15
CA LEU A 37 7.26 -2.87 -5.40
C LEU A 37 8.00 -3.70 -6.44
#